data_AF-A0AAJ1KY33-F1
#
_entry.id   AF-A0AAJ1KY33-F1
#
_cell.length_a   1.000
_cell.length_b   1.000
_cell.length_c   1.000
_cell.angle_alpha   90.00
_cell.angle_beta   90.00
_cell.angle_gamma   90.00
#
_symmetry.space_group_name_H-M   'P 1'
#
loop_
_entity.id
_entity.type
_entity.pdbx_description
1 polymer ?
#
loop_
_entity_poly.entity_id
_entity_poly.type
_entity_poly.pdbx_seq_one_letter_code
_entity_poly.pdbx_strand_id
1 'polypeptide(L)'
;MSQLQTQRVVRLNGAKQVDEVPDPAAAVIGAPTTTDYGGVKLGATIAAAAAATATADTASAATDVAGLLVDHNDLVTKYNALLADAAALRTTLNAVLAQLKAKTIPV
;
A
#
# COMPACT_ATOMS: atom_id res chain seq x y z
N MET A 1 -2.45 -40.12 -15.46
CA MET A 1 -3.75 -39.87 -14.79
C MET A 1 -3.50 -39.87 -13.30
N SER A 2 -3.53 -38.72 -12.61
CA SER A 2 -3.46 -38.72 -11.14
C SER A 2 -4.83 -39.03 -10.58
N GLN A 3 -4.92 -40.02 -9.69
CA GLN A 3 -6.13 -40.26 -8.90
C GLN A 3 -6.17 -39.19 -7.81
N LEU A 4 -7.16 -38.31 -7.84
CA LEU A 4 -7.47 -37.44 -6.70
C LEU A 4 -8.04 -38.33 -5.58
N GLN A 5 -7.20 -38.67 -4.59
CA GLN A 5 -7.68 -39.25 -3.34
C GLN A 5 -8.48 -38.17 -2.60
N THR A 6 -9.81 -38.29 -2.61
CA THR A 6 -10.69 -37.49 -1.76
C THR A 6 -10.76 -38.16 -0.39
N GLN A 7 -10.11 -37.56 0.60
CA GLN A 7 -10.12 -38.06 1.97
C GLN A 7 -11.48 -37.70 2.60
N ARG A 8 -12.32 -38.70 2.88
CA ARG A 8 -13.63 -38.52 3.54
C ARG A 8 -13.45 -38.70 5.04
N VAL A 9 -13.71 -37.67 5.84
CA VAL A 9 -13.67 -37.75 7.31
C VAL A 9 -15.02 -38.24 7.81
N VAL A 10 -15.03 -39.40 8.46
CA VAL A 10 -16.23 -40.04 9.00
C VAL A 10 -16.05 -40.35 10.47
N ARG A 11 -17.12 -40.25 11.26
CA ARG A 11 -17.14 -40.66 12.66
C ARG A 11 -17.97 -41.94 12.80
N LEU A 12 -17.57 -42.83 13.70
CA LEU A 12 -18.40 -43.97 14.09
C LEU A 12 -19.35 -43.53 15.20
N ASN A 13 -20.65 -43.75 15.02
CA ASN A 13 -21.63 -43.47 16.05
C ASN A 13 -21.68 -44.58 17.11
N GLY A 14 -22.52 -44.41 18.15
CA GLY A 14 -22.69 -45.39 19.23
C GLY A 14 -23.15 -46.78 18.75
N ALA A 15 -23.67 -46.89 17.53
CA ALA A 15 -24.05 -48.14 16.86
C ALA A 15 -22.98 -48.63 15.86
N LYS A 16 -21.77 -48.04 15.85
CA LYS A 16 -20.66 -48.33 14.92
C LYS A 16 -20.99 -48.10 13.45
N GLN A 17 -21.96 -47.22 13.15
CA GLN A 17 -22.26 -46.81 11.78
C GLN A 17 -21.47 -45.56 11.40
N VAL A 18 -21.20 -45.43 10.10
CA VAL A 18 -20.42 -44.34 9.51
C VAL A 18 -21.33 -43.13 9.35
N ASP A 19 -21.16 -42.12 10.21
CA ASP A 19 -21.86 -40.84 10.10
C ASP A 19 -20.94 -39.80 9.46
N GLU A 20 -21.46 -39.12 8.43
CA GLU A 20 -20.75 -38.03 7.77
C GLU A 20 -20.62 -36.85 8.72
N VAL A 21 -19.39 -36.38 8.91
CA VAL A 21 -19.13 -35.19 9.71
C VAL A 21 -19.38 -33.99 8.82
N PRO A 22 -20.37 -33.13 9.14
CA PRO A 22 -20.52 -31.88 8.42
C PRO A 22 -19.23 -31.07 8.60
N ASP A 23 -18.69 -30.58 7.49
CA ASP A 23 -17.53 -29.70 7.52
C ASP A 23 -17.91 -28.43 8.30
N PRO A 24 -17.13 -28.01 9.32
CA PRO A 24 -17.42 -26.76 10.02
C PRO A 24 -17.47 -25.60 9.01
N ALA A 25 -18.46 -24.71 9.18
CA ALA A 25 -18.57 -23.51 8.36
C ALA A 25 -17.26 -22.71 8.43
N ALA A 26 -16.84 -22.15 7.29
CA ALA A 26 -15.65 -21.32 7.22
C ALA A 26 -15.70 -20.19 8.27
N ALA A 27 -14.61 -19.99 9.01
CA ALA A 27 -14.53 -18.94 10.00
C ALA A 27 -14.72 -17.56 9.33
N VAL A 28 -15.79 -16.85 9.69
CA VAL A 28 -16.03 -15.47 9.23
C VAL A 28 -15.24 -14.54 10.13
N ILE A 29 -14.10 -14.05 9.64
CA ILE A 29 -13.34 -13.01 10.35
C ILE A 29 -14.05 -11.66 10.12
N GLY A 30 -14.58 -11.08 11.19
CA GLY A 30 -15.24 -9.77 11.17
C GLY A 30 -14.27 -8.62 10.87
N ALA A 31 -14.83 -7.46 10.49
CA ALA A 31 -14.04 -6.24 10.36
C ALA A 31 -13.57 -5.76 11.76
N PRO A 32 -12.36 -5.20 11.88
CA PRO A 32 -11.87 -4.68 13.15
C PRO A 32 -12.69 -3.47 13.61
N THR A 33 -12.90 -3.36 14.93
CA THR A 33 -13.49 -2.18 15.57
C THR A 33 -12.45 -1.50 16.47
N THR A 34 -12.81 -0.42 17.14
CA THR A 34 -11.94 0.23 18.14
C THR A 34 -11.74 -0.62 19.39
N THR A 35 -12.59 -1.62 19.62
CA THR A 35 -12.61 -2.45 20.83
C THR A 35 -12.37 -3.93 20.55
N ASP A 36 -12.50 -4.37 19.30
CA ASP A 36 -12.49 -5.78 18.92
C ASP A 36 -11.51 -6.06 17.77
N TYR A 37 -10.78 -7.16 17.89
CA TYR A 37 -9.86 -7.64 16.87
C TYR A 37 -10.63 -8.19 15.64
N GLY A 38 -10.14 -7.87 14.44
CA GLY A 38 -10.74 -8.30 13.18
C GLY A 38 -9.77 -8.20 12.00
N GLY A 39 -10.18 -8.72 10.84
CA GLY A 39 -9.34 -8.80 9.64
C GLY A 39 -9.27 -7.46 8.89
N VAL A 40 -8.06 -6.96 8.64
CA VAL A 40 -7.84 -5.78 7.79
C VAL A 40 -7.66 -6.16 6.33
N LYS A 41 -8.23 -5.37 5.41
CA LYS A 41 -7.98 -5.54 3.97
C LYS A 41 -6.56 -5.09 3.63
N LEU A 42 -5.91 -5.78 2.70
CA LEU A 42 -4.64 -5.33 2.14
C LEU A 42 -4.85 -3.95 1.50
N GLY A 43 -4.06 -2.96 1.94
CA GLY A 43 -4.10 -1.61 1.39
C GLY A 43 -3.79 -1.61 -0.11
N ALA A 44 -4.35 -0.65 -0.84
CA ALA A 44 -4.12 -0.51 -2.28
C ALA A 44 -2.63 -0.44 -2.62
N THR A 45 -2.24 -0.96 -3.79
CA THR A 45 -0.88 -0.81 -4.32
C THR A 45 -0.47 0.65 -4.29
N ILE A 46 0.60 0.98 -3.57
CA ILE A 46 1.14 2.33 -3.53
C ILE A 46 1.75 2.62 -4.89
N ALA A 47 1.23 3.62 -5.60
CA ALA A 47 1.85 4.08 -6.83
C ALA A 47 3.31 4.46 -6.54
N ALA A 48 4.24 4.01 -7.38
CA ALA A 48 5.63 4.39 -7.25
C ALA A 48 5.71 5.93 -7.24
N ALA A 49 6.42 6.50 -6.25
CA ALA A 49 6.70 7.93 -6.28
C ALA A 49 7.42 8.24 -7.59
N ALA A 50 6.91 9.22 -8.36
CA ALA A 50 7.69 9.76 -9.45
C ALA A 50 9.04 10.21 -8.88
N ALA A 51 10.13 9.84 -9.54
CA ALA A 51 11.45 10.26 -9.08
C ALA A 51 11.53 11.79 -9.16
N ALA A 52 11.66 12.46 -8.01
CA ALA A 52 11.93 13.88 -7.95
C ALA A 52 13.38 14.12 -8.40
N THR A 53 13.60 14.25 -9.71
CA THR A 53 14.91 14.60 -10.27
C THR A 53 15.05 16.11 -10.33
N ALA A 54 15.51 16.71 -9.23
CA ALA A 54 15.95 18.10 -9.24
C ALA A 54 17.38 18.15 -9.82
N THR A 55 17.50 18.60 -11.07
CA THR A 55 18.82 18.93 -11.64
C THR A 55 19.29 20.26 -11.05
N ALA A 56 20.58 20.37 -10.74
CA ALA A 56 21.16 21.63 -10.29
C ALA A 56 20.93 22.73 -11.34
N ASP A 57 20.55 23.92 -10.88
CA ASP A 57 20.35 25.05 -11.77
C ASP A 57 21.68 25.62 -12.29
N THR A 58 21.66 26.21 -13.48
CA THR A 58 22.84 26.86 -14.06
C THR A 58 22.93 28.30 -13.55
N ALA A 59 24.14 28.74 -13.16
CA ALA A 59 24.33 30.13 -12.75
C ALA A 59 23.97 31.10 -13.88
N SER A 60 23.29 32.20 -13.53
CA SER A 60 22.93 33.25 -14.49
C SER A 60 24.18 33.83 -15.16
N ALA A 61 24.12 33.97 -16.48
CA ALA A 61 25.10 34.69 -17.29
C ALA A 61 24.53 36.00 -17.86
N ALA A 62 23.37 36.43 -17.37
CA ALA A 62 22.71 37.63 -17.85
C ALA A 62 23.56 38.88 -17.59
N THR A 63 23.73 39.71 -18.62
CA THR A 63 24.44 40.98 -18.54
C THR A 63 23.51 42.18 -18.40
N ASP A 64 22.20 41.94 -18.46
CA ASP A 64 21.14 42.95 -18.34
C ASP A 64 19.98 42.46 -17.45
N VAL A 65 19.09 43.40 -17.11
CA VAL A 65 17.95 43.14 -16.24
C VAL A 65 16.91 42.23 -16.91
N ALA A 66 16.77 42.32 -18.23
CA ALA A 66 15.82 41.49 -18.97
C ALA A 66 16.21 40.01 -18.91
N GLY A 67 17.49 39.69 -19.09
CA GLY A 67 18.04 38.35 -18.91
C GLY A 67 17.90 37.85 -17.48
N LEU A 68 18.19 38.70 -16.48
CA LEU A 68 18.02 38.33 -15.07
C LEU A 68 16.56 38.02 -14.72
N LEU A 69 15.60 38.74 -15.30
CA LEU A 69 14.18 38.49 -15.11
C LEU A 69 13.75 37.15 -15.73
N VAL A 70 14.29 36.79 -16.89
CA VAL A 70 14.07 35.48 -17.51
C VAL A 70 14.59 34.37 -16.59
N ASP A 71 15.84 34.47 -16.14
CA ASP A 71 16.47 33.49 -15.26
C ASP A 71 15.71 33.36 -13.92
N HIS A 72 15.24 34.47 -13.37
CA HIS A 72 14.45 34.47 -12.15
C HIS A 72 13.11 33.74 -12.32
N ASN A 73 12.38 33.99 -13.42
CA ASN A 73 11.10 33.33 -13.67
C ASN A 73 11.27 31.82 -13.91
N ASP A 74 12.37 31.41 -14.53
CA ASP A 74 12.73 30.00 -14.68
C ASP A 74 13.02 29.34 -13.30
N LEU A 75 13.80 29.99 -12.44
CA LEU A 75 14.04 29.51 -11.07
C LEU A 75 12.76 29.39 -10.25
N VAL A 76 11.85 30.37 -10.35
CA VAL A 76 10.53 30.31 -9.68
C VAL A 76 9.71 29.12 -10.18
N THR A 77 9.75 28.84 -11.49
CA THR A 77 9.05 27.68 -12.07
C THR A 77 9.61 26.36 -11.54
N LYS A 78 10.95 26.22 -11.52
CA LYS A 78 11.64 25.05 -10.95
C LYS A 78 11.34 24.86 -9.48
N TYR A 79 11.31 25.94 -8.70
CA TYR A 79 10.95 25.89 -7.28
C TYR A 79 9.52 25.38 -7.06
N ASN A 80 8.55 25.89 -7.83
CA ASN A 80 7.16 25.46 -7.70
C ASN A 80 6.98 23.98 -8.09
N ALA A 81 7.73 23.49 -9.08
CA ALA A 81 7.76 22.07 -9.43
C ALA A 81 8.33 21.22 -8.28
N LEU A 82 9.46 21.62 -7.69
CA LEU A 82 10.05 20.92 -6.54
C LEU A 82 9.10 20.88 -5.33
N LEU A 83 8.35 21.97 -5.09
CA LEU A 83 7.35 22.02 -4.04
C LEU A 83 6.22 21.00 -4.25
N ALA A 84 5.75 20.85 -5.49
CA ALA A 84 4.73 19.87 -5.86
C ALA A 84 5.25 18.43 -5.66
N ASP A 85 6.48 18.15 -6.11
CA ASP A 85 7.12 16.84 -5.93
C ASP A 85 7.29 16.48 -4.46
N ALA A 86 7.70 17.44 -3.62
CA ALA A 86 7.81 17.23 -2.17
C ALA A 86 6.46 16.91 -1.51
N ALA A 87 5.37 17.57 -1.96
CA ALA A 87 4.02 17.28 -1.49
C ALA A 87 3.55 15.86 -1.88
N ALA A 88 3.87 15.43 -3.10
CA ALA A 88 3.60 14.07 -3.56
C ALA A 88 4.38 13.04 -2.73
N LEU A 89 5.69 13.27 -2.50
CA LEU A 89 6.52 12.39 -1.68
C LEU A 89 5.97 12.24 -0.25
N ARG A 90 5.56 13.35 0.38
CA ARG A 90 4.94 13.32 1.71
C ARG A 90 3.67 12.47 1.74
N THR A 91 2.83 12.56 0.71
CA THR A 91 1.61 11.77 0.58
C THR A 91 1.93 10.27 0.48
N THR A 92 2.90 9.91 -0.37
CA THR A 92 3.35 8.53 -0.54
C THR A 92 3.95 7.97 0.75
N LEU A 93 4.79 8.73 1.46
CA LEU A 93 5.37 8.30 2.74
C LEU A 93 4.30 8.04 3.81
N ASN A 94 3.28 8.91 3.89
CA ASN A 94 2.16 8.70 4.80
C ASN A 94 1.37 7.41 4.46
N ALA A 95 1.16 7.13 3.18
CA ALA A 95 0.51 5.90 2.74
C ALA A 95 1.34 4.66 3.10
N VAL A 96 2.66 4.69 2.88
CA VAL A 96 3.58 3.61 3.24
C VAL A 96 3.54 3.37 4.76
N LEU A 97 3.61 4.43 5.57
CA LEU A 97 3.56 4.32 7.03
C LEU A 97 2.25 3.71 7.51
N ALA A 98 1.11 4.09 6.91
CA ALA A 98 -0.19 3.50 7.24
C ALA A 98 -0.24 2.00 6.94
N GLN A 99 0.30 1.57 5.79
CA GLN A 99 0.38 0.15 5.42
C GLN A 99 1.31 -0.65 6.32
N LEU A 100 2.48 -0.10 6.68
CA LEU A 100 3.39 -0.77 7.61
C LEU A 100 2.71 -1.01 8.96
N LYS A 101 2.04 0.01 9.51
CA LYS A 101 1.29 -0.11 10.77
C LYS A 101 0.22 -1.20 10.70
N ALA A 102 -0.50 -1.30 9.59
CA ALA A 102 -1.51 -2.34 9.39
C ALA A 102 -0.89 -3.75 9.31
N LYS A 103 0.33 -3.89 8.76
CA LYS A 103 1.02 -5.18 8.63
C LYS A 103 1.70 -5.64 9.93
N THR A 104 2.10 -4.72 10.81
CA THR A 104 2.84 -5.03 12.04
C THR A 104 1.97 -5.33 13.26
N ILE A 105 0.64 -5.27 13.14
CA ILE A 105 -0.25 -5.76 14.22
C ILE A 105 -0.11 -7.29 14.22
N PRO A 106 0.55 -7.91 15.21
CA PRO A 106 0.62 -9.36 15.30
C PRO A 106 -0.77 -9.88 15.69
N VAL A 107 -1.19 -10.96 15.04
CA VAL A 107 -2.31 -11.79 15.50
C VAL A 107 -1.98 -12.47 16.82
#